data_AF-A0A7S2R0X7-F1
#
_entry.id   AF-A0A7S2R0X7-F1
#
_cell.length_a   1.000
_cell.length_b   1.000
_cell.length_c   1.000
_cell.angle_alpha   90.00
_cell.angle_beta   90.00
_cell.angle_gamma   90.00
#
_symmetry.space_group_name_H-M   'P 1'
#
loop_
_entity.id
_entity.type
_entity.pdbx_description
1 polymer ?
#
loop_
_entity_poly.entity_id
_entity_poly.type
_entity_poly.pdbx_seq_one_letter_code
_entity_poly.pdbx_strand_id
1 'polypeptide(L)'
;KTVELEGNSWKAFEIDSFQLNSTSILKFHANILESVEINAICLDENRSHQKNKKKRCFAFGGTTDVSNSNQWYTLDYIQVGDDNTYEVPVGSYYQEEIKYIVLITKNT
;
A
#
# COMPACT_ATOMS: atom_id res chain seq x y z
N LYS A 1 -11.79 0.40 9.22
CA LYS A 1 -11.70 1.87 9.22
C LYS A 1 -11.76 2.32 7.75
N THR A 2 -12.44 3.42 7.46
CA THR A 2 -12.46 4.02 6.12
C THR A 2 -11.66 5.31 6.15
N VAL A 3 -10.86 5.56 5.12
CA VAL A 3 -10.03 6.76 4.99
C VAL A 3 -10.21 7.29 3.57
N GLU A 4 -10.47 8.58 3.46
CA GLU A 4 -10.45 9.31 2.20
C GLU A 4 -9.12 10.03 2.06
N LEU A 5 -8.55 9.99 0.86
CA LEU A 5 -7.26 10.61 0.54
C LEU A 5 -7.47 11.56 -0.64
N GLU A 6 -7.01 12.78 -0.46
CA GLU A 6 -7.07 13.81 -1.48
C GLU A 6 -5.65 14.28 -1.81
N GLY A 7 -5.44 14.62 -3.09
CA GLY A 7 -4.19 15.18 -3.58
C GLY A 7 -2.96 14.27 -3.38
N ASN A 8 -1.78 14.89 -3.38
CA ASN A 8 -0.54 14.18 -3.07
C ASN A 8 -0.42 13.96 -1.55
N SER A 9 -0.62 12.72 -1.12
CA SER A 9 -0.79 12.34 0.29
C SER A 9 0.00 11.08 0.64
N TRP A 10 0.72 11.15 1.76
CA TRP A 10 1.39 10.02 2.41
C TRP A 10 0.95 10.01 3.86
N LYS A 11 -0.01 9.14 4.21
CA LYS A 11 -0.65 9.12 5.53
C LYS A 11 -0.37 7.79 6.22
N ALA A 12 0.33 7.86 7.35
CA ALA A 12 0.59 6.71 8.20
C ALA A 12 -0.45 6.63 9.33
N PHE A 13 -1.08 5.48 9.47
CA PHE A 13 -2.04 5.17 10.51
C PHE A 13 -1.43 4.16 11.46
N GLU A 14 -1.32 4.54 12.73
CA GLU A 14 -0.87 3.63 13.78
C GLU A 14 -1.91 2.54 14.02
N ILE A 15 -1.42 1.32 14.17
CA ILE A 15 -2.18 0.14 14.55
C ILE A 15 -1.56 -0.48 15.79
N ASP A 16 -2.30 -1.34 16.48
CA ASP A 16 -1.70 -2.21 17.47
C ASP A 16 -0.58 -3.02 16.80
N SER A 17 0.57 -3.06 17.47
CA SER A 17 1.75 -3.73 16.93
C SER A 17 1.42 -5.17 16.54
N PHE A 18 1.75 -5.54 15.31
CA PHE A 18 1.39 -6.83 14.76
C PHE A 18 2.61 -7.52 14.16
N GLN A 19 2.93 -8.72 14.66
CA GLN A 19 4.00 -9.54 14.11
C GLN A 19 3.48 -10.34 12.92
N LEU A 20 3.95 -10.01 11.72
CA LEU A 20 3.62 -10.78 10.52
C LEU A 20 4.26 -12.17 10.60
N ASN A 21 3.51 -13.17 10.18
CA ASN A 21 3.94 -14.56 10.00
C ASN A 21 3.67 -15.01 8.55
N SER A 22 4.05 -16.23 8.19
CA SER A 22 3.94 -16.76 6.83
C SER A 22 2.52 -16.81 6.25
N THR A 23 1.48 -16.79 7.09
CA THR A 23 0.07 -16.86 6.67
C THR A 23 -0.67 -15.52 6.80
N SER A 24 0.04 -14.45 7.14
CA SER A 24 -0.57 -13.13 7.32
C SER A 24 -1.07 -12.57 5.98
N ILE A 25 -2.33 -12.10 5.99
CA ILE A 25 -3.03 -11.52 4.83
C ILE A 25 -3.40 -10.07 5.15
N LEU A 26 -3.06 -9.16 4.25
CA LEU A 26 -3.58 -7.79 4.23
C LEU A 26 -4.81 -7.77 3.34
N LYS A 27 -5.98 -7.52 3.94
CA LYS A 27 -7.25 -7.35 3.23
C LYS A 27 -7.69 -5.89 3.26
N PHE A 28 -8.00 -5.32 2.10
CA PHE A 28 -8.53 -3.97 1.99
C PHE A 28 -9.47 -3.84 0.80
N HIS A 29 -10.38 -2.88 0.88
CA HIS A 29 -11.23 -2.46 -0.22
C HIS A 29 -10.79 -1.08 -0.67
N ALA A 30 -10.68 -0.86 -1.98
CA ALA A 30 -10.28 0.40 -2.56
C ALA A 30 -11.25 0.81 -3.67
N ASN A 31 -11.51 2.11 -3.75
CA ASN A 31 -12.25 2.75 -4.82
C ASN A 31 -11.44 3.98 -5.26
N ILE A 32 -11.29 4.18 -6.57
CA ILE A 32 -10.54 5.30 -7.13
C ILE A 32 -11.52 6.31 -7.72
N LEU A 33 -11.61 7.48 -7.11
CA LEU A 33 -12.50 8.56 -7.53
C LEU A 33 -11.86 9.49 -8.56
N GLU A 34 -10.55 9.65 -8.52
CA GLU A 34 -9.81 10.55 -9.40
C GLU A 34 -8.52 9.91 -9.92
N SER A 35 -8.08 10.34 -11.11
CA SER A 35 -6.85 9.85 -11.72
C SER A 35 -5.64 10.46 -11.04
N VAL A 36 -4.67 9.61 -10.68
CA VAL A 36 -3.43 9.96 -9.99
C VAL A 36 -2.26 9.17 -10.57
N GLU A 37 -1.02 9.52 -10.22
CA GLU A 37 0.14 8.74 -10.68
C GLU A 37 0.19 7.36 -10.05
N ILE A 38 0.00 7.29 -8.73
CA ILE A 38 0.10 6.05 -7.95
C ILE A 38 -0.89 6.10 -6.78
N ASN A 39 -1.68 5.04 -6.65
CA ASN A 39 -2.37 4.66 -5.42
C ASN A 39 -1.72 3.41 -4.83
N ALA A 40 -1.36 3.45 -3.55
CA ALA A 40 -0.70 2.33 -2.89
C ALA A 40 -1.00 2.25 -1.39
N ILE A 41 -0.84 1.04 -0.85
CA ILE A 41 -0.85 0.75 0.58
C ILE A 41 0.49 0.12 0.99
N CYS A 42 1.06 0.52 2.12
CA CYS A 42 2.31 -0.03 2.63
C CYS A 42 2.17 -0.47 4.09
N LEU A 43 2.99 -1.44 4.50
CA LEU A 43 3.21 -1.76 5.91
C LEU A 43 4.55 -1.22 6.36
N ASP A 44 4.60 -0.68 7.58
CA ASP A 44 5.77 -0.01 8.11
C ASP A 44 5.89 -0.18 9.62
N GLU A 45 7.12 -0.14 10.12
CA GLU A 45 7.44 -0.38 11.53
C GLU A 45 7.81 0.89 12.30
N ASN A 46 8.21 1.97 11.63
CA ASN A 46 8.82 3.12 12.31
C ASN A 46 8.64 4.50 11.64
N ARG A 47 7.76 4.65 10.65
CA ARG A 47 7.52 5.89 9.90
C ARG A 47 8.76 6.42 9.17
N SER A 48 9.74 5.57 8.91
CA SER A 48 10.99 5.93 8.24
C SER A 48 11.07 5.30 6.86
N HIS A 49 11.10 6.14 5.84
CA HIS A 49 11.37 5.70 4.48
C HIS A 49 12.86 5.33 4.35
N GLN A 50 13.16 4.04 4.30
CA GLN A 50 14.53 3.55 4.13
C GLN A 50 14.73 2.99 2.74
N LYS A 51 15.63 3.61 1.97
CA LYS A 51 15.91 3.28 0.56
C LYS A 51 16.35 1.83 0.30
N ASN A 52 16.85 1.14 1.33
CA ASN A 52 17.41 -0.21 1.22
C ASN A 52 16.52 -1.30 1.86
N LYS A 53 15.31 -0.97 2.31
CA LYS A 53 14.39 -1.97 2.85
C LYS A 53 13.77 -2.81 1.71
N LYS A 54 13.38 -4.05 2.04
CA LYS A 54 12.54 -4.89 1.18
C LYS A 54 11.28 -4.12 0.76
N LYS A 55 10.74 -4.43 -0.42
CA LYS A 55 9.44 -3.93 -0.89
C LYS A 55 8.36 -4.21 0.17
N ARG A 56 7.61 -3.19 0.55
CA ARG A 56 6.50 -3.28 1.53
C ARG A 56 5.23 -2.55 1.09
N CYS A 57 5.28 -1.93 -0.09
CA CYS A 57 4.18 -1.19 -0.67
C CYS A 57 3.56 -1.97 -1.82
N PHE A 58 2.23 -1.92 -1.90
CA PHE A 58 1.41 -2.59 -2.90
C PHE A 58 0.63 -1.52 -3.65
N ALA A 59 1.05 -1.24 -4.88
CA ALA A 59 0.36 -0.32 -5.76
C ALA A 59 -0.84 -1.02 -6.40
N PHE A 60 -1.99 -0.35 -6.42
CA PHE A 60 -3.26 -0.91 -6.87
C PHE A 60 -3.99 -0.01 -7.89
N GLY A 61 -3.39 1.09 -8.31
CA GLY A 61 -3.95 1.94 -9.34
C GLY A 61 -3.08 3.16 -9.62
N GLY A 62 -3.49 3.93 -10.62
CA GLY A 62 -2.78 5.10 -11.11
C GLY A 62 -2.19 4.90 -12.51
N THR A 63 -1.61 5.97 -13.06
CA THR A 63 -1.09 6.02 -14.43
C THR A 63 0.37 5.58 -14.58
N THR A 64 1.12 5.54 -13.47
CA THR A 64 2.55 5.17 -13.49
C THR A 64 2.72 3.66 -13.31
N ASP A 65 3.43 3.04 -14.25
CA ASP A 65 3.92 1.66 -14.09
C ASP A 65 5.07 1.61 -13.09
N VAL A 66 4.87 0.89 -11.98
CA VAL A 66 5.86 0.69 -10.92
C VAL A 66 6.44 -0.72 -10.89
N SER A 67 6.14 -1.56 -11.89
CA SER A 67 6.54 -2.98 -11.96
C SER A 67 8.06 -3.19 -11.80
N ASN A 68 8.85 -2.27 -12.35
CA ASN A 68 10.32 -2.30 -12.29
C ASN A 68 10.91 -1.61 -11.04
N SER A 69 10.09 -1.11 -10.13
CA SER A 69 10.58 -0.46 -8.92
C SER A 69 11.14 -1.46 -7.92
N ASN A 70 12.12 -1.05 -7.12
CA ASN A 70 12.61 -1.79 -5.97
C ASN A 70 11.79 -1.51 -4.68
N GLN A 71 10.78 -0.64 -4.72
CA GLN A 71 9.98 -0.25 -3.54
C GLN A 71 8.55 -0.83 -3.56
N TRP A 72 8.00 -1.05 -4.74
CA TRP A 72 6.58 -1.41 -4.94
C TRP A 72 6.42 -2.84 -5.48
N TYR A 73 5.38 -3.51 -5.00
CA TYR A 73 4.71 -4.59 -5.72
C TYR A 73 3.52 -4.01 -6.48
N THR A 74 3.25 -4.55 -7.66
CA THR A 74 2.08 -4.20 -8.47
C THR A 74 0.99 -5.23 -8.21
N LEU A 75 -0.19 -4.77 -7.80
CA LEU A 75 -1.41 -5.58 -7.75
C LEU A 75 -2.18 -5.41 -9.08
N ASP A 76 -3.33 -6.06 -9.19
CA ASP A 76 -4.25 -5.80 -10.30
C ASP A 76 -4.79 -4.37 -10.18
N TYR A 77 -4.34 -3.49 -11.07
CA TYR A 77 -4.70 -2.07 -11.04
C TYR A 77 -6.17 -1.88 -11.38
N ILE A 78 -6.87 -1.12 -10.52
CA ILE A 78 -8.21 -0.59 -10.83
C ILE A 78 -8.12 0.80 -11.43
N GLN A 79 -9.14 1.18 -12.22
CA GLN A 79 -9.22 2.48 -12.87
C GLN A 79 -10.14 3.43 -12.11
N VAL A 80 -10.19 4.68 -12.57
CA VAL A 80 -11.13 5.67 -12.04
C VAL A 80 -12.56 5.18 -12.26
N GLY A 81 -13.38 5.22 -11.21
CA GLY A 81 -14.75 4.74 -11.21
C GLY A 81 -14.90 3.27 -10.83
N ASP A 82 -13.79 2.51 -10.76
CA ASP A 82 -13.80 1.12 -10.33
C ASP A 82 -13.59 1.00 -8.81
N ASP A 83 -13.98 -0.15 -8.27
CA ASP A 83 -13.66 -0.60 -6.93
C ASP A 83 -13.17 -2.07 -6.95
N ASN A 84 -12.37 -2.45 -5.96
CA ASN A 84 -11.97 -3.83 -5.78
C ASN A 84 -11.61 -4.14 -4.32
N THR A 85 -11.75 -5.42 -3.95
CA THR A 85 -11.27 -5.94 -2.68
C THR A 85 -10.04 -6.79 -2.91
N TYR A 86 -8.94 -6.40 -2.27
CA TYR A 86 -7.66 -7.09 -2.36
C TYR A 86 -7.44 -7.97 -1.14
N GLU A 87 -6.87 -9.15 -1.37
CA GLU A 87 -6.32 -10.05 -0.35
C GLU A 87 -4.87 -10.34 -0.69
N VAL A 88 -3.96 -9.66 -0.02
CA VAL A 88 -2.52 -9.73 -0.30
C VAL A 88 -1.84 -10.63 0.74
N PRO A 89 -1.18 -11.73 0.34
CA PRO A 89 -0.50 -12.65 1.27
C PRO A 89 0.84 -12.05 1.74
N VAL A 90 0.79 -10.95 2.49
CA VAL A 90 1.95 -10.15 2.93
C VAL A 90 3.00 -10.98 3.67
N GLY A 91 2.57 -12.02 4.39
CA GLY A 91 3.44 -12.97 5.09
C GLY A 91 4.41 -13.76 4.21
N SER A 92 4.10 -13.89 2.91
CA SER A 92 5.00 -14.53 1.93
C SER A 92 6.14 -13.60 1.48
N TYR A 93 5.99 -12.30 1.66
CA TYR A 93 6.97 -11.29 1.24
C TYR A 93 7.91 -10.90 2.39
N TYR A 94 7.38 -10.73 3.62
CA TYR A 94 8.15 -10.39 4.82
C TYR A 94 7.41 -10.77 6.11
N GLN A 95 8.18 -11.07 7.16
CA GLN A 95 7.69 -11.57 8.45
C GLN A 95 8.27 -10.71 9.58
N GLU A 96 7.98 -9.42 9.53
CA GLU A 96 8.46 -8.43 10.50
C GLU A 96 7.29 -7.88 11.34
N GLU A 97 7.62 -7.25 12.46
CA GLU A 97 6.66 -6.46 13.24
C GLU A 97 6.28 -5.20 12.44
N ILE A 98 4.97 -4.92 12.37
CA ILE A 98 4.43 -3.71 11.77
C ILE A 98 3.69 -2.89 12.84
N LYS A 99 3.75 -1.57 12.70
CA LYS A 99 3.10 -0.61 13.61
C LYS A 99 2.24 0.40 12.87
N TYR A 100 2.40 0.46 11.54
CA TYR A 100 1.74 1.43 10.70
C TYR A 100 1.23 0.81 9.40
N ILE A 101 0.05 1.24 9.00
CA ILE A 101 -0.43 1.13 7.63
C ILE A 101 -0.26 2.51 7.00
N VAL A 102 0.45 2.58 5.88
CA VAL A 102 0.65 3.82 5.13
C VAL A 102 -0.20 3.78 3.88
N LEU A 103 -1.00 4.82 3.66
CA LEU A 103 -1.73 5.00 2.42
C LEU A 103 -1.08 6.12 1.61
N ILE A 104 -0.93 5.88 0.31
CA ILE A 104 -0.24 6.76 -0.62
C ILE A 104 -1.14 7.05 -1.80
N THR A 105 -1.30 8.34 -2.06
CA THR A 105 -1.86 8.89 -3.29
C THR A 105 -0.82 9.87 -3.81
N LYS A 106 -0.25 9.60 -4.98
CA LYS A 106 0.81 10.44 -5.56
C LYS A 106 0.28 11.16 -6.79
N ASN A 107 0.39 12.49 -6.78
CA ASN A 107 0.12 13.35 -7.93
C ASN A 107 1.41 14.04 -8.38
N THR A 108 1.44 14.44 -9.66
CA THR A 108 2.48 15.30 -10.23
C THR A 108 2.42 16.71 -9.67
#